data_AF-A6HAC1-F1
#
_entry.id   AF-A6HAC1-F1
#
_cell.length_a   1.000
_cell.length_b   1.000
_cell.length_c   1.000
_cell.angle_alpha   90.00
_cell.angle_beta   90.00
_cell.angle_gamma   90.00
#
_symmetry.space_group_name_H-M   'P 1'
#
loop_
_entity.id
_entity.type
_entity.pdbx_description
1 polymer ?
#
loop_
_entity_poly.entity_id
_entity_poly.type
_entity_poly.pdbx_seq_one_letter_code
_entity_poly.pdbx_strand_id
1 'polypeptide(L)'
;MVCLCGLFQIIPVEKLVKGKFQDNFEFIQWFKKFFDANYDGKDYNPLLARQGQDVAPPPNPGDQIFNKSKKLIGTAVPQRTSPTGPKNMQTSGRLSNVAPPCILRKNPPSARNGGHEADAQILELNQQLLDLKLTVDGLEKERDFYFSKLRDIELICQEHESENSPVISGIIGILYATEEGFAPPEDDEIEEHQQEDQDEY
;
A
#
# COMPACT_ATOMS: atom_id res chain seq x y z
N MET A 1 -9.81 -39.08 7.80
CA MET A 1 -11.16 -38.88 7.24
C MET A 1 -11.84 -37.78 8.03
N VAL A 2 -11.92 -36.57 7.51
CA VAL A 2 -12.59 -35.45 8.19
C VAL A 2 -14.04 -35.48 7.71
N CYS A 3 -14.96 -35.90 8.58
CA CYS A 3 -16.39 -35.88 8.30
C CYS A 3 -16.94 -34.57 8.88
N LEU A 4 -16.98 -33.51 8.08
CA LEU A 4 -17.71 -32.29 8.43
C LEU A 4 -18.78 -32.03 7.38
N CYS A 5 -20.03 -32.02 7.83
CA CYS A 5 -21.19 -31.48 7.11
C CYS A 5 -21.61 -32.21 5.81
N GLY A 6 -21.59 -33.55 5.79
CA GLY A 6 -22.32 -34.33 4.77
C GLY A 6 -21.79 -34.23 3.33
N LEU A 7 -20.67 -33.54 3.10
CA LEU A 7 -19.95 -33.50 1.83
C LEU A 7 -18.83 -34.55 1.88
N PHE A 8 -19.02 -35.67 1.19
CA PHE A 8 -18.01 -36.70 1.01
C PHE A 8 -16.89 -36.23 0.05
N GLN A 9 -16.06 -35.28 0.48
CA GLN A 9 -14.80 -34.98 -0.20
C GLN A 9 -13.64 -35.60 0.58
N ILE A 10 -12.94 -36.54 -0.06
CA ILE A 10 -11.72 -37.14 0.51
C ILE A 10 -10.56 -36.16 0.29
N ILE A 11 -9.95 -35.68 1.37
CA ILE A 11 -8.75 -34.84 1.31
C ILE A 11 -7.54 -35.72 1.00
N PRO A 12 -6.84 -35.53 -0.14
CA PRO A 12 -5.71 -36.38 -0.55
C PRO A 12 -4.41 -35.99 0.18
N VAL A 13 -4.32 -36.29 1.47
CA VAL A 13 -3.22 -35.86 2.37
C VAL A 13 -1.83 -36.26 1.84
N GLU A 14 -1.70 -37.49 1.33
CA GLU A 14 -0.44 -38.06 0.82
C GLU A 14 0.07 -37.33 -0.44
N LYS A 15 -0.82 -36.63 -1.16
CA LYS A 15 -0.46 -35.80 -2.30
C LYS A 15 -0.12 -34.38 -1.86
N LEU A 16 -0.90 -33.82 -0.94
CA LEU A 16 -0.72 -32.45 -0.43
C LEU A 16 0.61 -32.29 0.31
N VAL A 17 0.99 -33.26 1.16
CA VAL A 17 2.24 -33.22 1.94
C VAL A 17 3.49 -33.17 1.06
N LYS A 18 3.39 -33.58 -0.22
CA LYS A 18 4.49 -33.52 -1.19
C LYS A 18 4.72 -32.11 -1.74
N GLY A 19 3.88 -31.12 -1.40
CA GLY A 19 4.05 -29.74 -1.83
C GLY A 19 3.88 -29.51 -3.33
N LYS A 20 3.28 -30.47 -4.07
CA LYS A 20 3.06 -30.33 -5.51
C LYS A 20 2.03 -29.25 -5.80
N PHE A 21 2.33 -28.36 -6.75
CA PHE A 21 1.44 -27.24 -7.08
C PHE A 21 0.05 -27.72 -7.51
N GLN A 22 -0.03 -28.70 -8.41
CA GLN A 22 -1.30 -29.19 -8.96
C GLN A 22 -2.24 -29.70 -7.86
N ASP A 23 -1.77 -30.60 -7.00
CA ASP A 23 -2.58 -31.19 -5.93
C ASP A 23 -3.00 -30.14 -4.89
N ASN A 24 -2.08 -29.22 -4.53
CA ASN A 24 -2.37 -28.15 -3.56
C ASN A 24 -3.33 -27.10 -4.13
N PHE A 25 -3.19 -26.73 -5.40
CA PHE A 25 -4.06 -25.77 -6.06
C PHE A 25 -5.48 -26.31 -6.20
N GLU A 26 -5.63 -27.57 -6.62
CA GLU A 26 -6.94 -28.24 -6.70
C GLU A 26 -7.63 -28.29 -5.32
N PHE A 27 -6.87 -28.58 -4.25
CA PHE A 27 -7.39 -28.55 -2.89
C PHE A 27 -7.84 -27.15 -2.45
N ILE A 28 -7.04 -26.11 -2.70
CA ILE A 28 -7.38 -24.73 -2.32
C ILE A 28 -8.63 -24.24 -3.06
N GLN A 29 -8.77 -24.58 -4.35
CA GLN A 29 -9.97 -24.23 -5.12
C GLN A 29 -11.24 -24.81 -4.51
N TRP A 30 -11.21 -26.09 -4.12
CA TRP A 30 -12.31 -26.72 -3.42
C TRP A 30 -12.52 -26.11 -2.02
N PHE A 31 -11.44 -25.91 -1.27
CA PHE A 31 -11.50 -25.40 0.10
C PHE A 31 -12.08 -23.99 0.15
N LYS A 32 -11.80 -23.14 -0.84
CA LYS A 32 -12.42 -21.81 -0.96
C LYS A 32 -13.93 -21.91 -1.10
N LYS A 33 -14.43 -22.77 -2.02
CA LYS A 33 -15.87 -23.00 -2.19
C LYS A 33 -16.52 -23.53 -0.92
N PHE A 34 -15.83 -24.44 -0.23
CA PHE A 34 -16.28 -24.95 1.07
C PHE A 34 -16.33 -23.85 2.13
N PHE A 35 -15.29 -23.02 2.24
CA PHE A 35 -15.21 -21.92 3.19
C PHE A 35 -16.33 -20.91 2.96
N ASP A 36 -16.53 -20.49 1.70
CA ASP A 36 -17.58 -19.52 1.35
C ASP A 36 -18.99 -20.01 1.68
N ALA A 37 -19.23 -21.32 1.54
CA ALA A 37 -20.52 -21.92 1.85
C ALA A 37 -20.78 -22.11 3.36
N ASN A 38 -19.74 -22.10 4.19
CA ASN A 38 -19.84 -22.47 5.61
C ASN A 38 -19.41 -21.34 6.57
N TYR A 39 -18.78 -20.27 6.08
CA TYR A 39 -18.30 -19.18 6.92
C TYR A 39 -19.46 -18.28 7.33
N ASP A 40 -19.58 -18.04 8.63
CA ASP A 40 -20.66 -17.28 9.27
C ASP A 40 -20.29 -15.82 9.55
N GLY A 41 -19.18 -15.33 8.99
CA GLY A 41 -18.74 -13.94 9.10
C GLY A 41 -18.13 -13.56 10.45
N LYS A 42 -17.77 -14.54 11.29
CA LYS A 42 -17.17 -14.25 12.61
C LYS A 42 -15.76 -13.71 12.50
N ASP A 43 -15.49 -12.64 13.24
CA ASP A 43 -14.15 -12.09 13.41
C ASP A 43 -13.20 -13.16 13.96
N TYR A 44 -12.07 -13.36 13.28
CA TYR A 44 -11.03 -14.30 13.66
C TYR A 44 -9.71 -13.56 13.82
N ASN A 45 -9.07 -13.73 14.98
CA ASN A 45 -7.73 -13.20 15.21
C ASN A 45 -6.68 -14.31 14.96
N PRO A 46 -6.01 -14.32 13.78
CA PRO A 46 -5.07 -15.38 13.43
C PRO A 46 -3.80 -15.39 14.29
N LEU A 47 -3.38 -14.22 14.80
CA LEU A 47 -2.17 -14.12 15.62
C LEU A 47 -2.41 -14.74 17.01
N LEU A 48 -3.55 -14.44 17.63
CA LEU A 48 -3.92 -15.03 18.91
C LEU A 48 -4.10 -16.55 18.78
N ALA A 49 -4.73 -17.01 17.69
CA ALA A 49 -4.92 -18.44 17.45
C ALA A 49 -3.60 -19.19 17.24
N ARG A 50 -2.59 -18.55 16.62
CA ARG A 50 -1.23 -19.08 16.46
C ARG A 50 -0.32 -18.84 17.67
N GLN A 51 -0.85 -18.31 18.77
CA GLN A 51 -0.07 -17.98 19.98
C GLN A 51 1.11 -17.03 19.70
N GLY A 52 0.98 -16.16 18.69
CA GLY A 52 2.02 -15.21 18.30
C GLY A 52 3.20 -15.82 17.52
N GLN A 53 3.11 -17.06 17.05
CA GLN A 53 4.13 -17.63 16.15
C GLN A 53 4.05 -17.00 14.76
N ASP A 54 5.17 -16.43 14.33
CA ASP A 54 5.32 -15.83 13.01
C ASP A 54 5.48 -16.93 11.95
N VAL A 55 4.79 -16.79 10.81
CA VAL A 55 4.86 -17.75 9.68
C VAL A 55 5.86 -17.20 8.68
N ALA A 56 7.11 -17.05 9.13
CA ALA A 56 8.21 -16.93 8.20
C ALA A 56 8.43 -18.31 7.57
N PRO A 57 8.54 -18.42 6.23
CA PRO A 57 9.00 -19.66 5.62
C PRO A 57 10.36 -20.02 6.24
N PRO A 58 10.62 -21.30 6.57
CA PRO A 58 11.92 -21.70 7.06
C PRO A 58 12.98 -21.26 6.04
N PRO A 59 14.10 -20.66 6.48
CA PRO A 59 15.15 -20.28 5.57
C PRO A 59 15.61 -21.52 4.79
N ASN A 60 15.79 -21.35 3.48
CA ASN A 60 16.32 -22.41 2.63
C ASN A 60 17.61 -22.98 3.25
N PRO A 61 17.88 -24.30 3.19
CA PRO A 61 19.07 -24.92 3.79
C PRO A 61 20.44 -24.46 3.23
N GLY A 62 20.49 -23.39 2.43
CA GLY A 62 21.68 -22.90 1.73
C GLY A 62 22.32 -21.64 2.33
N ASP A 63 21.64 -20.86 3.17
CA ASP A 63 22.17 -19.57 3.63
C ASP A 63 22.72 -19.68 5.06
N GLN A 64 23.93 -20.23 5.18
CA GLN A 64 24.77 -19.99 6.35
C GLN A 64 25.34 -18.57 6.28
N ILE A 65 24.67 -17.59 6.88
CA ILE A 65 25.27 -16.28 7.14
C ILE A 65 25.12 -15.91 8.61
N PHE A 66 26.22 -16.17 9.32
CA PHE A 66 26.72 -15.55 10.54
C PHE A 66 25.87 -14.43 11.19
N ASN A 67 25.50 -14.68 12.45
CA ASN A 67 25.43 -13.74 13.57
C ASN A 67 25.32 -12.25 13.24
N LYS A 68 24.15 -11.65 13.50
CA LYS A 68 24.09 -10.29 14.05
C LYS A 68 23.03 -10.17 15.14
N SER A 69 23.52 -9.84 16.33
CA SER A 69 22.78 -9.62 17.56
C SER A 69 21.86 -8.39 17.48
N LYS A 70 20.72 -8.50 18.15
CA LYS A 70 19.79 -7.43 18.51
C LYS A 70 20.55 -6.26 19.15
N LYS A 71 20.26 -5.02 18.74
CA LYS A 71 20.61 -3.82 19.51
C LYS A 71 19.38 -2.94 19.72
N LEU A 72 18.98 -2.81 20.99
CA LEU A 72 18.21 -1.69 21.50
C LEU A 72 19.06 -0.42 21.39
N ILE A 73 18.46 0.70 20.96
CA ILE A 73 19.06 2.03 21.04
C ILE A 73 18.24 2.84 22.03
N GLY A 74 18.80 3.01 23.23
CA GLY A 74 18.45 4.10 24.15
C GLY A 74 19.58 5.12 24.10
N THR A 75 19.26 6.40 23.93
CA THR A 75 20.21 7.50 23.98
C THR A 75 20.07 8.25 25.30
N ALA A 76 21.13 8.20 26.10
CA ALA A 76 21.28 8.91 27.36
C ALA A 76 21.89 10.32 27.16
N VAL A 77 21.44 11.28 27.97
CA VAL A 77 21.95 12.66 28.09
C VAL A 77 22.77 12.78 29.38
N PRO A 78 23.90 13.52 29.44
CA PRO A 78 24.64 13.73 30.69
C PRO A 78 24.23 15.02 31.45
N GLN A 79 24.42 14.99 32.77
CA GLN A 79 23.96 15.95 33.79
C GLN A 79 25.02 16.94 34.32
N ARG A 80 24.52 17.93 35.12
CA ARG A 80 25.09 18.77 36.24
C ARG A 80 25.30 20.28 35.90
N THR A 81 24.96 21.30 36.73
CA THR A 81 24.96 21.51 38.21
C THR A 81 23.95 22.60 38.72
N SER A 82 23.55 22.55 40.01
CA SER A 82 22.64 23.42 40.84
C SER A 82 23.24 24.77 41.35
N PRO A 83 22.71 25.58 42.35
CA PRO A 83 21.40 25.64 43.10
C PRO A 83 20.82 27.08 43.45
N THR A 84 19.61 27.16 44.07
CA THR A 84 19.17 28.03 45.24
C THR A 84 17.87 28.88 45.11
N GLY A 85 16.87 28.64 45.97
CA GLY A 85 16.03 29.67 46.64
C GLY A 85 14.55 29.91 46.20
N PRO A 86 13.61 30.34 47.08
CA PRO A 86 12.28 29.69 47.21
C PRO A 86 10.98 30.58 47.20
N LYS A 87 9.82 29.88 47.32
CA LYS A 87 8.48 30.21 47.92
C LYS A 87 7.31 30.77 47.07
N ASN A 88 6.21 30.00 46.99
CA ASN A 88 4.86 30.30 47.55
C ASN A 88 3.97 29.03 47.47
N MET A 89 3.46 28.43 48.57
CA MET A 89 2.12 28.64 49.21
C MET A 89 0.97 28.62 48.17
N GLN A 90 -0.13 27.86 48.24
CA GLN A 90 -0.85 27.18 49.34
C GLN A 90 -2.04 26.37 48.72
N THR A 91 -2.39 25.22 49.34
CA THR A 91 -3.75 24.65 49.65
C THR A 91 -4.85 24.62 48.56
N SER A 92 -5.65 23.57 48.33
CA SER A 92 -6.46 22.71 49.24
C SER A 92 -7.07 21.56 48.38
N GLY A 93 -7.05 20.28 48.77
CA GLY A 93 -8.16 19.53 49.44
C GLY A 93 -9.38 19.29 48.52
N ARG A 94 -9.99 18.11 48.30
CA ARG A 94 -10.14 16.84 49.03
C ARG A 94 -10.74 15.75 48.09
N LEU A 95 -10.60 14.49 48.53
CA LEU A 95 -11.21 13.21 48.10
C LEU A 95 -12.77 13.25 48.26
N SER A 96 -13.67 12.42 47.72
CA SER A 96 -13.71 10.96 47.46
C SER A 96 -15.09 10.52 46.89
N ASN A 97 -15.09 9.49 46.03
CA ASN A 97 -16.02 8.34 45.89
C ASN A 97 -17.53 8.44 45.53
N VAL A 98 -17.96 7.36 44.82
CA VAL A 98 -19.25 6.63 44.76
C VAL A 98 -20.04 6.70 43.43
N ALA A 99 -20.33 5.51 42.87
CA ALA A 99 -21.23 5.19 41.74
C ALA A 99 -22.34 4.22 42.23
N PRO A 100 -23.24 3.66 41.37
CA PRO A 100 -24.34 4.19 40.52
C PRO A 100 -25.73 3.56 40.95
N PRO A 101 -26.87 3.47 40.19
CA PRO A 101 -27.03 2.70 38.92
C PRO A 101 -28.14 3.10 37.87
N CYS A 102 -27.92 2.66 36.60
CA CYS A 102 -28.80 2.07 35.55
C CYS A 102 -30.13 2.70 35.04
N ILE A 103 -30.29 2.92 33.70
CA ILE A 103 -31.50 2.61 32.89
C ILE A 103 -31.13 2.28 31.42
N LEU A 104 -31.75 1.21 30.91
CA LEU A 104 -31.66 0.61 29.57
C LEU A 104 -32.21 1.51 28.44
N ARG A 105 -31.54 1.50 27.27
CA ARG A 105 -32.21 1.51 25.95
C ARG A 105 -31.46 0.59 24.99
N LYS A 106 -32.12 -0.50 24.61
CA LYS A 106 -31.65 -1.52 23.67
C LYS A 106 -32.31 -1.22 22.33
N ASN A 107 -31.58 -0.60 21.40
CA ASN A 107 -31.98 -0.62 19.99
C ASN A 107 -31.45 -1.93 19.37
N PRO A 108 -32.24 -2.65 18.57
CA PRO A 108 -31.72 -3.77 17.80
C PRO A 108 -30.87 -3.22 16.64
N PRO A 109 -29.65 -3.74 16.38
CA PRO A 109 -29.02 -3.52 15.09
C PRO A 109 -29.81 -4.33 14.07
N SER A 110 -30.46 -3.62 13.16
CA SER A 110 -31.02 -4.19 11.95
C SER A 110 -29.90 -4.94 11.21
N ALA A 111 -30.04 -6.25 11.07
CA ALA A 111 -29.13 -7.08 10.30
C ALA A 111 -29.21 -6.65 8.83
N ARG A 112 -28.28 -5.79 8.42
CA ARG A 112 -28.10 -5.42 7.03
C ARG A 112 -27.33 -6.55 6.35
N ASN A 113 -28.04 -7.41 5.61
CA ASN A 113 -27.48 -8.38 4.66
C ASN A 113 -26.65 -7.77 3.51
N GLY A 114 -26.28 -6.49 3.57
CA GLY A 114 -25.53 -5.77 2.53
C GLY A 114 -24.02 -5.70 2.75
N GLY A 115 -23.49 -6.20 3.88
CA GLY A 115 -22.05 -6.18 4.17
C GLY A 115 -21.26 -7.08 3.21
N HIS A 116 -21.74 -8.30 2.96
CA HIS A 116 -21.04 -9.28 2.14
C HIS A 116 -20.91 -8.87 0.66
N GLU A 117 -21.90 -8.16 0.11
CA GLU A 117 -21.84 -7.61 -1.25
C GLU A 117 -20.88 -6.41 -1.32
N ALA A 118 -20.92 -5.52 -0.32
CA ALA A 118 -20.00 -4.41 -0.22
C ALA A 118 -18.54 -4.88 -0.04
N ASP A 119 -18.31 -5.89 0.80
CA ASP A 119 -16.99 -6.48 1.04
C ASP A 119 -16.44 -7.17 -0.23
N ALA A 120 -17.30 -7.84 -1.00
CA ALA A 120 -16.94 -8.42 -2.29
C ALA A 120 -16.57 -7.34 -3.33
N GLN A 121 -17.35 -6.25 -3.41
CA GLN A 121 -17.04 -5.10 -4.27
C GLN A 121 -15.74 -4.40 -3.85
N ILE A 122 -15.47 -4.27 -2.56
CA ILE A 122 -14.21 -3.71 -2.04
C ILE A 122 -13.02 -4.58 -2.50
N LEU A 123 -13.14 -5.90 -2.42
CA LEU A 123 -12.07 -6.80 -2.87
C LEU A 123 -11.82 -6.68 -4.38
N GLU A 124 -12.89 -6.64 -5.18
CA GLU A 124 -12.81 -6.48 -6.64
C GLU A 124 -12.18 -5.15 -7.03
N LEU A 125 -12.61 -4.04 -6.41
CA LEU A 125 -12.03 -2.72 -6.64
C LEU A 125 -10.55 -2.67 -6.26
N ASN A 126 -10.15 -3.31 -5.15
CA ASN A 126 -8.74 -3.39 -4.77
C ASN A 126 -7.92 -4.19 -5.78
N GLN A 127 -8.48 -5.26 -6.37
CA GLN A 127 -7.81 -6.02 -7.43
C GLN A 127 -7.62 -5.16 -8.69
N GLN A 128 -8.67 -4.44 -9.12
CA GLN A 128 -8.57 -3.54 -10.28
C GLN A 128 -7.54 -2.43 -10.05
N LEU A 129 -7.48 -1.86 -8.84
CA LEU A 129 -6.46 -0.88 -8.48
C LEU A 129 -5.04 -1.45 -8.55
N LEU A 130 -4.85 -2.70 -8.10
CA LEU A 130 -3.55 -3.37 -8.15
C LEU A 130 -3.14 -3.66 -9.60
N ASP A 131 -4.05 -4.15 -10.43
CA ASP A 131 -3.80 -4.45 -11.84
C ASP A 131 -3.50 -3.17 -12.63
N LEU A 132 -4.25 -2.09 -12.37
CA LEU A 132 -4.01 -0.80 -12.99
C LEU A 132 -2.65 -0.23 -12.57
N LYS A 133 -2.28 -0.32 -11.30
CA LYS A 133 -0.95 0.10 -10.83
C LYS A 133 0.17 -0.66 -11.53
N LEU A 134 0.07 -1.99 -11.62
CA LEU A 134 1.06 -2.80 -12.32
C LEU A 134 1.14 -2.43 -13.81
N THR A 135 0.01 -2.12 -14.43
CA THR A 135 -0.05 -1.68 -15.84
C THR A 135 0.62 -0.32 -16.02
N VAL A 136 0.30 0.65 -15.17
CA VAL A 136 0.93 1.98 -15.18
C VAL A 136 2.43 1.87 -14.96
N ASP A 137 2.89 1.13 -13.94
CA ASP A 137 4.31 0.90 -13.67
C ASP A 137 5.04 0.26 -14.87
N GLY A 138 4.34 -0.60 -15.62
CA GLY A 138 4.85 -1.19 -16.87
C GLY A 138 4.98 -0.16 -17.98
N LEU A 139 3.92 0.61 -18.22
CA LEU A 139 3.88 1.66 -19.24
C LEU A 139 4.87 2.79 -18.96
N GLU A 140 5.09 3.17 -17.70
CA GLU A 140 6.08 4.17 -17.32
C GLU A 140 7.51 3.72 -17.66
N LYS A 141 7.83 2.44 -17.46
CA LYS A 141 9.12 1.88 -17.87
C LYS A 141 9.29 1.89 -19.38
N GLU A 142 8.24 1.55 -20.12
CA GLU A 142 8.28 1.59 -21.60
C GLU A 142 8.41 3.04 -22.10
N ARG A 143 7.67 3.99 -21.53
CA ARG A 143 7.80 5.43 -21.80
C ARG A 143 9.24 5.90 -21.57
N ASP A 144 9.81 5.60 -20.41
CA ASP A 144 11.16 6.04 -20.04
C ASP A 144 12.22 5.37 -20.93
N PHE A 145 12.00 4.11 -21.32
CA PHE A 145 12.88 3.40 -22.24
C PHE A 145 12.90 4.05 -23.63
N TYR A 146 11.73 4.39 -24.19
CA TYR A 146 11.65 5.06 -25.48
C TYR A 146 12.19 6.49 -25.42
N PHE A 147 11.85 7.25 -24.38
CA PHE A 147 12.37 8.60 -24.17
C PHE A 147 13.90 8.61 -24.09
N SER A 148 14.49 7.69 -23.32
CA SER A 148 15.95 7.58 -23.20
C SER A 148 16.61 7.34 -24.55
N LYS A 149 16.04 6.49 -25.40
CA LYS A 149 16.55 6.25 -26.77
C LYS A 149 16.45 7.50 -27.65
N LEU A 150 15.33 8.20 -27.61
CA LEU A 150 15.14 9.43 -28.37
C LEU A 150 16.14 10.50 -27.93
N ARG A 151 16.43 10.59 -26.63
CA ARG A 151 17.45 11.51 -26.09
C ARG A 151 18.86 11.14 -26.55
N ASP A 152 19.22 9.86 -26.53
CA ASP A 152 20.52 9.39 -27.05
C ASP A 152 20.66 9.73 -28.54
N ILE A 153 19.61 9.51 -29.34
CA ILE A 153 19.58 9.85 -30.78
C ILE A 153 19.73 11.36 -30.99
N GLU A 154 19.02 12.17 -30.22
CA GLU A 154 19.11 13.63 -30.27
C GLU A 154 20.53 14.12 -30.00
N LEU A 155 21.20 13.56 -28.99
CA LEU A 155 22.58 13.91 -28.64
C LEU A 155 23.54 13.58 -29.79
N ILE A 156 23.40 12.42 -30.43
CA ILE A 156 24.18 12.04 -31.62
C ILE A 156 23.92 13.00 -32.78
N CYS A 157 22.67 13.43 -32.99
CA CYS A 157 22.33 14.37 -34.05
C CYS A 157 22.95 15.76 -33.81
N GLN A 158 22.97 16.23 -32.55
CA GLN A 158 23.58 17.51 -32.17
C GLN A 158 25.11 17.51 -32.36
N GLU A 159 25.78 16.41 -32.03
CA GLU A 159 27.23 16.27 -32.24
C GLU A 159 27.63 16.41 -33.72
N HIS A 160 26.79 15.93 -34.64
CA HIS A 160 27.02 15.97 -36.09
C HIS A 160 26.28 17.11 -36.83
N GLU A 161 25.67 18.06 -36.12
CA GLU A 161 24.86 19.12 -36.74
C GLU A 161 25.65 19.97 -37.75
N SER A 162 26.95 20.16 -37.51
CA SER A 162 27.83 20.95 -38.38
C SER A 162 27.99 20.40 -39.80
N GLU A 163 27.72 19.11 -40.01
CA GLU A 163 27.83 18.45 -41.33
C GLU A 163 26.62 18.77 -42.24
N ASN A 164 25.58 19.45 -41.74
CA ASN A 164 24.39 19.89 -42.48
C ASN A 164 23.77 18.79 -43.35
N SER A 165 23.75 17.56 -42.83
CA SER A 165 23.19 16.41 -43.54
C SER A 165 21.65 16.51 -43.57
N PRO A 166 21.01 16.41 -44.76
CA PRO A 166 19.55 16.46 -44.87
C PRO A 166 18.88 15.30 -44.11
N VAL A 167 19.60 14.20 -43.87
CA VAL A 167 19.13 13.07 -43.05
C VAL A 167 19.01 13.47 -41.59
N ILE A 168 20.01 14.18 -41.04
CA ILE A 168 20.00 14.66 -39.65
C ILE A 168 18.85 15.64 -39.46
N SER A 169 18.66 16.59 -40.39
CA SER A 169 17.52 17.51 -40.35
C SER A 169 16.17 16.78 -40.38
N GLY A 170 16.05 15.70 -41.16
CA GLY A 170 14.85 14.85 -41.17
C GLY A 170 14.59 14.15 -39.84
N ILE A 171 15.64 13.63 -39.17
CA ILE A 171 15.52 13.00 -37.85
C ILE A 171 15.12 14.01 -36.79
N ILE A 172 15.77 15.18 -36.75
CA ILE A 172 15.44 16.29 -35.85
C ILE A 172 13.98 16.73 -36.03
N GLY A 173 13.51 16.82 -37.28
CA GLY A 173 12.12 17.13 -37.58
C GLY A 173 11.13 16.12 -37.00
N ILE A 174 11.48 14.83 -36.97
CA ILE A 174 10.65 13.79 -36.32
C ILE A 174 10.69 13.94 -34.79
N LEU A 175 11.85 14.21 -34.21
CA LEU A 175 12.02 14.33 -32.75
C LEU A 175 11.23 15.48 -32.13
N TYR A 176 11.06 16.58 -32.89
CA TYR A 176 10.31 17.76 -32.43
C TYR A 176 8.91 17.88 -33.04
N ALA A 177 8.44 16.88 -33.80
CA ALA A 177 7.07 16.86 -34.25
C ALA A 177 6.12 16.75 -33.05
N THR A 178 5.13 17.64 -32.97
CA THR A 178 4.10 17.63 -31.93
C THR A 178 2.79 17.07 -32.49
N GLU A 179 2.12 16.22 -31.72
CA GLU A 179 0.72 15.83 -31.96
C GLU A 179 -0.21 16.74 -31.14
N GLU A 180 -1.39 17.04 -31.67
CA GLU A 180 -2.40 17.90 -31.02
C GLU A 180 -2.78 17.32 -29.64
N GLY A 181 -2.45 18.03 -28.56
CA GLY A 181 -2.64 17.59 -27.17
C GLY A 181 -1.40 17.04 -26.45
N PHE A 182 -0.24 16.99 -27.11
CA PHE A 182 1.05 16.63 -26.50
C PHE A 182 2.04 17.80 -26.40
N ALA A 183 1.72 18.94 -27.00
CA ALA A 183 2.45 20.18 -26.74
C ALA A 183 2.11 20.66 -25.32
N PRO A 184 3.11 21.08 -24.50
CA PRO A 184 2.83 21.92 -23.35
C PRO A 184 1.90 23.05 -23.80
N PRO A 185 0.87 23.42 -23.02
CA PRO A 185 0.18 24.67 -23.27
C PRO A 185 1.26 25.72 -23.48
N GLU A 186 1.22 26.43 -24.61
CA GLU A 186 2.07 27.61 -24.77
C GLU A 186 1.83 28.43 -23.51
N ASP A 187 2.92 28.84 -22.83
CA ASP A 187 2.85 29.67 -21.64
C ASP A 187 2.02 30.90 -22.02
N ASP A 188 0.71 30.84 -21.80
CA ASP A 188 -0.17 31.99 -21.83
C ASP A 188 0.43 32.89 -20.76
N GLU A 189 1.13 33.92 -21.25
CA GLU A 189 1.55 35.08 -20.50
C GLU A 189 0.41 35.37 -19.54
N ILE A 190 0.66 35.09 -18.25
CA ILE A 190 -0.22 35.54 -17.19
C ILE A 190 -0.15 37.05 -17.34
N GLU A 191 -1.08 37.63 -18.09
CA GLU A 191 -1.41 39.03 -18.01
C GLU A 191 -1.67 39.26 -16.52
N GLU A 192 -0.66 39.81 -15.84
CA GLU A 192 -0.82 40.47 -14.57
C GLU A 192 -1.93 41.50 -14.80
N HIS A 193 -3.17 41.09 -14.53
CA HIS A 193 -4.22 42.02 -14.22
C HIS A 193 -3.74 42.70 -12.95
N GLN A 194 -3.03 43.81 -13.16
CA GLN A 194 -2.79 44.84 -12.19
C GLN A 194 -4.15 45.10 -11.55
N GLN A 195 -4.31 44.59 -10.34
CA GLN A 195 -5.40 44.96 -9.49
C GLN A 195 -5.09 46.41 -9.10
N GLU A 196 -5.54 47.33 -9.95
CA GLU A 196 -5.56 48.75 -9.65
C GLU A 196 -6.30 48.91 -8.33
N ASP A 197 -5.54 49.32 -7.31
CA ASP A 197 -6.05 49.97 -6.12
C ASP A 197 -6.98 51.11 -6.57
N GLN A 198 -8.29 50.86 -6.51
CA GLN A 198 -9.28 51.92 -6.40
C GLN A 198 -9.72 51.97 -4.93
N ASP A 199 -8.92 52.71 -4.17
CA ASP A 199 -9.46 53.65 -3.20
C ASP A 199 -10.64 54.41 -3.84
N GLU A 200 -11.80 54.51 -3.17
CA GLU A 200 -12.47 55.79 -2.89
C GLU A 200 -13.93 55.58 -2.38
N TYR A 201 -14.14 56.10 -1.16
CA TYR A 201 -15.38 56.47 -0.43
C TYR A 201 -16.33 55.43 0.18
#